data_AF-A0A1Z4QCH6-F1
#
_entry.id   AF-A0A1Z4QCH6-F1
#
_cell.length_a   1.000
_cell.length_b   1.000
_cell.length_c   1.000
_cell.angle_alpha   90.00
_cell.angle_beta   90.00
_cell.angle_gamma   90.00
#
_symmetry.space_group_name_H-M   'P 1'
#
loop_
_entity.id
_entity.type
_entity.pdbx_description
1 polymer ?
#
loop_
_entity_poly.entity_id
_entity_poly.type
_entity_poly.pdbx_seq_one_letter_code
_entity_poly.pdbx_strand_id
1 'polypeptide(L)' 'MFVWSKLKNIAYVTGKTIYQLKYTLLSDYLVNQLKYPSGLISLASI' A
#
# COMPACT_ATOMS: atom_id res chain seq x y z
N MET A 1 8.96 16.72 -1.78
CA MET A 1 9.31 15.28 -1.96
C MET A 1 9.34 14.56 -0.61
N PHE A 2 8.19 14.36 0.06
CA PHE A 2 8.13 13.86 1.45
C PHE A 2 7.87 12.35 1.56
N VAL A 3 7.06 11.80 0.65
CA VAL A 3 6.70 10.37 0.64
C VAL A 3 7.95 9.49 0.49
N TRP A 4 8.87 9.88 -0.40
CA TRP A 4 10.12 9.15 -0.62
C TRP A 4 11.03 9.10 0.61
N SER A 5 11.19 10.23 1.30
CA SER A 5 12.01 10.30 2.52
C SER A 5 11.42 9.44 3.65
N LYS A 6 10.09 9.45 3.80
CA LYS A 6 9.40 8.61 4.79
C LYS A 6 9.51 7.12 4.45
N LEU A 7 9.37 6.75 3.18
CA LEU A 7 9.51 5.36 2.74
C LEU A 7 10.93 4.82 3.01
N LYS A 8 11.96 5.63 2.77
CA LYS A 8 13.35 5.28 3.11
C LYS A 8 13.57 5.15 4.61
N ASN A 9 12.99 6.05 5.42
CA ASN A 9 13.08 5.95 6.88
C ASN A 9 12.43 4.68 7.41
N ILE A 10 11.24 4.31 6.89
CA ILE A 10 10.58 3.06 7.25
C ILE A 10 11.43 1.86 6.83
N ALA A 11 12.03 1.88 5.62
CA ALA A 11 12.92 0.82 5.16
C ALA A 11 14.12 0.63 6.10
N TYR A 12 14.73 1.74 6.50
CA TYR A 12 15.84 1.75 7.44
C TYR A 12 15.45 1.19 8.82
N VAL A 13 14.37 1.70 9.41
CA VAL A 13 13.92 1.30 10.76
C VAL A 13 13.45 -0.16 10.80
N THR A 14 12.84 -0.66 9.72
CA THR A 14 12.30 -2.03 9.66
C THR A 14 13.30 -3.06 9.12
N GLY A 15 14.46 -2.64 8.63
CA GLY A 15 15.43 -3.51 7.96
C GLY A 15 14.92 -4.12 6.64
N LYS A 16 13.80 -3.63 6.11
CA LYS A 16 13.21 -4.13 4.86
C LYS A 16 13.64 -3.29 3.67
N THR A 17 13.71 -3.91 2.50
CA THR A 17 13.93 -3.15 1.28
C THR A 17 12.70 -2.33 0.92
N ILE A 18 12.90 -1.25 0.18
CA ILE A 18 11.80 -0.43 -0.35
C ILE A 18 10.83 -1.27 -1.18
N TYR A 19 11.33 -2.27 -1.92
CA TYR A 19 10.49 -3.17 -2.72
C TYR A 19 9.60 -4.06 -1.86
N GLN A 20 10.14 -4.61 -0.76
CA GLN A 20 9.35 -5.39 0.19
C GLN A 20 8.27 -4.53 0.84
N LEU A 21 8.60 -3.28 1.21
CA LEU A 21 7.60 -2.34 1.74
C LEU A 21 6.50 -2.03 0.72
N LYS A 22 6.87 -1.75 -0.54
CA LYS A 22 5.88 -1.49 -1.60
C LYS A 22 4.93 -2.68 -1.78
N TYR A 23 5.48 -3.89 -1.81
CA TYR A 23 4.68 -5.10 -1.92
C TYR A 23 3.72 -5.26 -0.75
N THR A 24 4.21 -5.17 0.49
CA THR A 24 3.37 -5.28 1.69
C THR A 24 2.28 -4.20 1.73
N LEU A 25 2.64 -2.94 1.50
CA LEU A 25 1.67 -1.83 1.54
C LEU A 25 0.57 -1.98 0.48
N LEU A 26 0.91 -2.46 -0.72
CA LEU A 26 -0.08 -2.72 -1.76
C LEU A 26 -0.97 -3.92 -1.43
N SER A 27 -0.38 -5.02 -0.96
CA SER A 27 -1.12 -6.21 -0.54
C SER A 27 -2.10 -5.89 0.59
N ASP A 28 -1.64 -5.17 1.61
CA ASP A 28 -2.48 -4.74 2.74
C ASP A 28 -3.61 -3.82 2.27
N TYR A 29 -3.31 -2.89 1.36
CA TYR A 29 -4.32 -2.04 0.76
C TYR A 29 -5.39 -2.85 0.03
N LEU A 30 -5.00 -3.80 -0.83
CA LEU A 30 -5.94 -4.63 -1.59
C LEU A 30 -6.80 -5.51 -0.66
N VAL A 31 -6.20 -6.14 0.34
CA VAL A 31 -6.94 -6.91 1.35
C VAL A 31 -7.93 -6.02 2.10
N ASN A 32 -7.52 -4.80 2.46
CA ASN A 32 -8.42 -3.86 3.12
C ASN A 32 -9.57 -3.43 2.22
N GLN A 33 -9.32 -3.21 0.92
CA GLN A 33 -10.38 -2.91 -0.06
C GLN A 33 -11.37 -4.06 -0.24
N LEU A 34 -10.91 -5.31 -0.19
CA LEU A 34 -11.79 -6.47 -0.24
C LEU A 34 -12.69 -6.58 1.00
N LYS A 35 -12.18 -6.20 2.18
CA LYS A 35 -12.92 -6.27 3.44
C LYS A 35 -13.86 -5.07 3.63
N TYR A 36 -13.38 -3.88 3.32
CA TYR A 36 -14.05 -2.61 3.51
C TYR A 36 -13.83 -1.74 2.26
N PRO A 37 -14.63 -1.94 1.20
CA PRO A 37 -14.46 -1.21 -0.03
C PRO A 37 -14.67 0.28 0.23
N SER A 38 -13.61 1.09 0.11
CA SER A 38 -13.63 2.50 0.52
C SER A 38 -14.19 3.44 -0.56
N GLY A 39 -15.02 2.91 -1.46
CA GLY A 39 -15.64 3.59 -2.56
C GLY A 39 -16.15 2.57 -3.57
N LEU A 40 -17.28 2.87 -4.22
CA LEU A 40 -17.82 2.12 -5.35
C LEU A 40 -16.68 1.74 -6.31
N ILE A 41 -16.17 0.52 -6.20
CA ILE A 41 -15.66 -0.18 -7.36
C ILE A 41 -16.93 -0.38 -8.18
N SER A 42 -17.25 0.59 -9.05
CA SER A 42 -18.32 0.46 -10.03
C SER A 42 -17.97 -0.73 -10.92
N LEU A 43 -18.38 -1.92 -10.49
CA LEU A 43 -18.56 -3.09 -11.33
C LEU A 43 -19.80 -2.92 -12.24
N ALA A 44 -20.49 -1.78 -12.19
CA ALA A 44 -21.66 -1.44 -13.02
C ALA A 44 -21.29 -0.95 -14.42
N SER A 45 -20.34 -1.63 -15.08
CA SER A 45 -20.09 -1.47 -16.51
C SER A 45 -19.63 -2.79 -17.14
N ILE A 46 -20.27 -3.90 -16.72
CA ILE A 46 -20.32 -5.16 -17.47
C ILE A 46 -21.71 -5.26 -18.10
#